data_AF-A0A399JB53-F1
#
_entry.id   AF-A0A399JB53-F1
#
_cell.length_a   1.000
_cell.length_b   1.000
_cell.length_c   1.000
_cell.angle_alpha   90.00
_cell.angle_beta   90.00
_cell.angle_gamma   90.00
#
_symmetry.space_group_name_H-M   'P 1'
#
loop_
_entity.id
_entity.type
_entity.pdbx_description
1 polymer ?
#
loop_
_entity_poly.entity_id
_entity_poly.type
_entity_poly.pdbx_seq_one_letter_code
_entity_poly.pdbx_strand_id
1 'polypeptide(L)'
;MSHDTAALVGGQPGQTDLVGSAAGAPDTKRPLESGRTVLPELEEASDKRRPWWRHPALVVSVILTVLSLAAAATLYVLQLSSPKATPVTDLSITVSEATVHLSWSGGSERYSLYSVDGQGKAVDQSVWIRGAGEAWIPAASGAYESTSCFVVRPSSVTGGVSLGSQELSDQGGQRICLDG
;
A
#
# COMPACT_ATOMS: atom_id res chain seq x y z
N MET A 1 95.22 19.16 36.67
CA MET A 1 94.54 20.34 36.13
C MET A 1 93.47 19.83 35.19
N SER A 2 92.22 19.86 35.66
CA SER A 2 91.05 19.30 34.98
C SER A 2 90.30 20.44 34.28
N HIS A 3 89.84 20.19 33.04
CA HIS A 3 89.01 21.11 32.28
C HIS A 3 87.52 20.83 32.48
N ASP A 4 86.78 21.92 32.66
CA ASP A 4 85.33 22.04 32.80
C ASP A 4 84.54 21.48 31.60
N THR A 5 83.47 20.74 31.90
CA THR A 5 82.48 20.26 30.94
C THR A 5 81.36 21.28 30.75
N ALA A 6 81.09 21.62 29.49
CA ALA A 6 80.03 22.53 29.07
C ALA A 6 78.62 22.01 29.43
N ALA A 7 77.77 22.90 29.95
CA ALA A 7 76.41 22.58 30.35
C ALA A 7 75.48 22.43 29.12
N LEU A 8 74.77 21.29 29.04
CA LEU A 8 73.71 21.05 28.05
C LEU A 8 72.48 21.92 28.36
N VAL A 9 72.03 22.70 27.38
CA VAL A 9 70.79 23.48 27.45
C VAL A 9 69.70 22.72 26.69
N GLY A 10 68.52 22.53 27.31
CA GLY A 10 67.34 21.93 26.67
C GLY A 10 67.02 20.47 27.03
N GLY A 11 67.76 19.84 27.94
CA GLY A 11 67.63 18.41 28.27
C GLY A 11 66.62 18.04 29.37
N GLN A 12 65.67 18.92 29.73
CA GLN A 12 64.66 18.66 30.77
C GLN A 12 63.30 18.29 30.16
N PRO A 13 62.48 17.42 30.81
CA PRO A 13 61.18 17.00 30.29
C PRO A 13 60.23 18.20 30.11
N GLY A 14 59.78 18.43 28.87
CA GLY A 14 58.94 19.57 28.50
C GLY A 14 59.68 20.73 27.80
N GLN A 15 61.00 20.63 27.58
CA GLN A 15 61.76 21.54 26.71
C GLN A 15 62.06 20.89 25.35
N THR A 16 61.93 21.69 24.28
CA THR A 16 62.34 21.31 22.93
C THR A 16 63.85 21.49 22.78
N ASP A 17 64.55 20.39 22.51
CA ASP A 17 65.99 20.35 22.22
C ASP A 17 66.28 21.06 20.89
N LEU A 18 67.17 22.06 20.93
CA LEU A 18 67.58 22.86 19.78
C LEU A 18 68.84 22.31 19.10
N VAL A 19 69.42 21.21 19.59
CA VAL A 19 70.61 20.57 19.01
C VAL A 19 70.20 19.31 18.25
N GLY A 20 69.40 19.52 17.21
CA GLY A 20 69.03 18.49 16.24
C GLY A 20 70.21 18.09 15.37
N SER A 21 71.05 17.17 15.84
CA SER A 21 71.52 15.99 15.10
C SER A 21 72.74 15.38 15.77
N ALA A 22 72.71 14.05 15.81
CA ALA A 22 73.83 13.18 16.10
C ALA A 22 75.16 13.74 15.55
N ALA A 23 76.15 13.76 16.43
CA ALA A 23 77.52 14.12 16.12
C ALA A 23 78.02 13.36 14.88
N GLY A 24 78.40 14.10 13.83
CA GLY A 24 79.25 13.61 12.75
C GLY A 24 78.67 13.68 11.33
N ALA A 25 78.40 14.88 10.81
CA ALA A 25 78.51 15.14 9.36
C ALA A 25 78.62 16.66 9.10
N PRO A 26 79.52 17.11 8.21
CA PRO A 26 79.71 18.52 7.89
C PRO A 26 78.52 19.11 7.14
N ASP A 27 78.21 20.32 7.55
CA ASP A 27 77.25 21.30 7.05
C ASP A 27 77.35 21.52 5.52
N THR A 28 76.60 20.76 4.73
CA THR A 28 76.33 21.11 3.33
C THR A 28 75.26 22.18 3.31
N LYS A 29 75.70 23.45 3.23
CA LYS A 29 74.85 24.60 2.91
C LYS A 29 73.92 24.25 1.74
N ARG A 30 72.63 24.10 2.04
CA ARG A 30 71.59 23.81 1.04
C ARG A 30 71.45 25.02 0.11
N PRO A 31 71.59 24.88 -1.22
CA PRO A 31 71.33 25.98 -2.14
C PRO A 31 69.85 26.34 -2.10
N LEU A 32 69.55 27.63 -1.88
CA LEU A 32 68.23 28.22 -2.06
C LEU A 32 67.96 28.38 -3.55
N GLU A 33 67.84 27.27 -4.28
CA GLU A 33 67.33 27.30 -5.64
C GLU A 33 65.79 27.28 -5.56
N SER A 34 65.19 28.41 -5.93
CA SER A 34 63.76 28.60 -6.06
C SER A 34 63.23 27.81 -7.26
N GLY A 35 63.14 26.50 -7.10
CA GLY A 35 62.45 25.59 -8.01
C GLY A 35 60.94 25.78 -7.85
N ARG A 36 60.35 26.46 -8.83
CA ARG A 36 58.91 26.61 -9.07
C ARG A 36 58.28 25.22 -9.19
N THR A 37 57.90 24.62 -8.06
CA THR A 37 57.33 23.28 -8.01
C THR A 37 55.83 23.43 -7.79
N VAL A 38 55.12 22.99 -8.82
CA VAL A 38 53.67 23.04 -9.02
C VAL A 38 52.94 22.53 -7.77
N LEU A 39 51.87 23.24 -7.36
CA LEU A 39 50.94 22.77 -6.33
C LEU A 39 50.52 21.33 -6.68
N PRO A 40 50.48 20.39 -5.72
CA PRO A 40 49.92 19.07 -5.98
C PRO A 40 48.52 19.28 -6.55
N GLU A 41 48.21 18.70 -7.72
CA GLU A 41 46.82 18.57 -8.13
C GLU A 41 46.07 17.98 -6.93
N LEU A 42 44.99 18.65 -6.49
CA LEU A 42 44.06 18.04 -5.55
C LEU A 42 43.71 16.70 -6.16
N GLU A 43 44.14 15.59 -5.53
CA GLU A 43 43.51 14.30 -5.80
C GLU A 43 42.02 14.56 -5.66
N GLU A 44 41.32 14.53 -6.79
CA GLU A 44 39.88 14.62 -6.89
C GLU A 44 39.36 13.64 -5.85
N ALA A 45 38.78 14.16 -4.77
CA ALA A 45 38.33 13.34 -3.67
C ALA A 45 37.36 12.34 -4.29
N SER A 46 37.81 11.09 -4.44
CA SER A 46 37.00 10.04 -5.05
C SER A 46 35.66 10.09 -4.33
N ASP A 47 34.62 10.51 -5.05
CA ASP A 47 33.26 10.52 -4.57
C ASP A 47 32.93 9.06 -4.29
N LYS A 48 33.26 8.60 -3.07
CA LYS A 48 32.99 7.25 -2.62
C LYS A 48 31.48 7.15 -2.61
N ARG A 49 30.89 6.67 -3.71
CA ARG A 49 29.47 6.34 -3.83
C ARG A 49 29.09 5.58 -2.58
N ARG A 50 28.43 6.26 -1.64
CA ARG A 50 27.98 5.63 -0.41
C ARG A 50 26.99 4.54 -0.84
N PRO A 51 27.17 3.29 -0.41
CA PRO A 51 26.27 2.23 -0.81
C PRO A 51 24.88 2.54 -0.25
N TRP A 52 23.97 2.90 -1.14
CA TRP A 52 22.54 3.14 -0.95
C TRP A 52 21.83 2.12 -0.02
N TRP A 53 22.34 0.88 0.04
CA TRP A 53 21.87 -0.19 0.94
C TRP A 53 22.14 0.06 2.43
N ARG A 54 23.00 1.02 2.80
CA ARG A 54 23.26 1.38 4.21
C ARG A 54 22.26 2.38 4.78
N HIS A 55 21.36 2.92 3.95
CA HIS A 55 20.28 3.76 4.45
C HIS A 55 19.09 2.88 4.84
N PRO A 56 18.79 2.72 6.14
CA PRO A 56 17.72 1.81 6.59
C PRO A 56 16.36 2.19 5.99
N ALA A 57 16.11 3.48 5.77
CA ALA A 57 14.90 3.97 5.11
C ALA A 57 14.76 3.47 3.66
N LEU A 58 15.86 3.33 2.92
CA LEU A 58 15.82 2.86 1.53
C LEU A 58 15.50 1.36 1.47
N VAL A 59 16.09 0.56 2.36
CA VAL A 59 15.81 -0.88 2.45
C VAL A 59 14.35 -1.13 2.80
N VAL A 60 13.80 -0.42 3.79
CA VAL A 60 12.39 -0.53 4.17
C VAL A 60 11.46 -0.12 3.03
N SER A 61 11.77 0.97 2.33
CA SER A 61 10.99 1.44 1.17
C SER A 61 10.97 0.41 0.04
N VAL A 62 12.12 -0.17 -0.31
CA VAL A 62 12.22 -1.22 -1.34
C VAL A 62 11.41 -2.45 -0.93
N ILE A 63 11.53 -2.89 0.32
CA ILE A 63 10.76 -4.04 0.83
C ILE A 63 9.26 -3.77 0.76
N LEU A 64 8.80 -2.60 1.23
CA LEU A 64 7.39 -2.23 1.16
C LEU A 64 6.88 -2.14 -0.27
N THR A 65 7.71 -1.66 -1.21
CA THR A 65 7.37 -1.59 -2.62
C THR A 65 7.23 -2.98 -3.23
N VAL A 66 8.15 -3.90 -2.90
CA VAL A 66 8.04 -5.30 -3.35
C VAL A 66 6.81 -5.97 -2.75
N LEU A 67 6.52 -5.75 -1.47
CA LEU A 67 5.34 -6.29 -0.80
C LEU A 67 4.04 -5.73 -1.38
N SER A 68 3.98 -4.44 -1.69
CA SER A 68 2.79 -3.83 -2.30
C SER A 68 2.54 -4.36 -3.71
N LEU A 69 3.59 -4.53 -4.52
CA LEU A 69 3.50 -5.17 -5.83
C LEU A 69 3.06 -6.63 -5.73
N ALA A 70 3.61 -7.39 -4.79
CA ALA A 70 3.23 -8.79 -4.56
C ALA A 70 1.77 -8.92 -4.11
N ALA A 71 1.31 -8.04 -3.21
CA ALA A 71 -0.08 -7.99 -2.78
C ALA A 71 -1.01 -7.63 -3.94
N ALA A 72 -0.66 -6.62 -4.75
CA ALA A 72 -1.43 -6.25 -5.93
C ALA A 72 -1.53 -7.40 -6.95
N ALA A 73 -0.41 -8.08 -7.23
CA ALA A 73 -0.39 -9.24 -8.12
C ALA A 73 -1.24 -10.39 -7.59
N THR A 74 -1.19 -10.65 -6.29
CA THR A 74 -1.99 -11.71 -5.64
C THR A 74 -3.48 -11.37 -5.70
N LEU A 75 -3.86 -10.13 -5.40
CA LEU A 75 -5.24 -9.65 -5.53
C LEU A 75 -5.74 -9.76 -6.97
N TYR A 76 -4.90 -9.43 -7.95
CA TYR A 76 -5.24 -9.56 -9.36
C TYR A 76 -5.50 -11.02 -9.76
N VAL A 77 -4.66 -11.96 -9.34
CA VAL A 77 -4.86 -13.40 -9.59
C VAL A 77 -6.11 -13.91 -8.88
N LEU A 78 -6.37 -13.49 -7.65
CA LEU A 78 -7.60 -13.83 -6.92
C LEU A 78 -8.84 -13.33 -7.64
N GLN A 79 -8.82 -12.12 -8.20
CA GLN A 79 -9.93 -11.58 -9.00
C GLN A 79 -10.19 -12.39 -10.28
N LEU A 80 -9.13 -12.84 -10.95
CA LEU A 80 -9.24 -13.67 -12.16
C LEU A 80 -9.73 -15.09 -11.89
N SER A 81 -9.36 -15.66 -10.74
CA SER A 81 -9.65 -17.04 -10.37
C SER A 81 -10.92 -17.20 -9.55
N SER A 82 -11.45 -16.12 -8.98
CA SER A 82 -12.72 -16.16 -8.26
C SER A 82 -13.84 -16.50 -9.23
N PRO A 83 -14.66 -17.53 -8.96
CA PRO A 83 -15.81 -17.84 -9.79
C PRO A 83 -16.69 -16.59 -9.85
N LYS A 84 -17.00 -16.13 -11.08
CA LYS A 84 -17.94 -15.02 -11.28
C LYS A 84 -19.28 -15.46 -10.72
N ALA A 85 -19.89 -14.58 -9.93
CA ALA A 85 -21.18 -14.89 -9.36
C ALA A 85 -22.22 -15.14 -10.45
N THR A 86 -23.06 -16.16 -10.24
CA THR A 86 -24.13 -16.48 -11.20
C THR A 86 -25.17 -15.37 -11.14
N PRO A 87 -25.49 -14.74 -12.28
CA PRO A 87 -26.48 -13.67 -12.30
C PRO A 87 -27.85 -14.21 -11.89
N VAL A 88 -28.66 -13.34 -11.31
CA VAL A 88 -30.07 -13.61 -11.04
C VAL A 88 -30.82 -13.69 -12.37
N THR A 89 -31.64 -14.73 -12.55
CA THR A 89 -32.57 -14.85 -13.68
C THR A 89 -33.98 -15.14 -13.18
N ASP A 90 -34.97 -14.98 -14.06
CA ASP A 90 -36.37 -15.34 -13.81
C ASP A 90 -36.96 -14.75 -12.51
N LEU A 91 -36.54 -13.53 -12.14
CA LEU A 91 -37.10 -12.85 -10.97
C LEU A 91 -38.59 -12.61 -11.18
N SER A 92 -39.38 -13.15 -10.27
CA SER A 92 -40.83 -13.04 -10.28
C SER A 92 -41.36 -12.64 -8.90
N ILE A 93 -42.53 -12.03 -8.90
CA ILE A 93 -43.21 -11.56 -7.70
C ILE A 93 -44.63 -12.12 -7.68
N THR A 94 -45.06 -12.59 -6.52
CA THR A 94 -46.44 -12.96 -6.23
C THR A 94 -46.87 -12.18 -5.00
N VAL A 95 -47.81 -11.25 -5.20
CA VAL A 95 -48.35 -10.42 -4.12
C VAL A 95 -49.63 -11.08 -3.59
N SER A 96 -49.68 -11.24 -2.27
CA SER A 96 -50.88 -11.67 -1.53
C SER A 96 -51.21 -10.66 -0.43
N GLU A 97 -52.40 -10.75 0.14
CA GLU A 97 -52.83 -9.84 1.23
C GLU A 97 -51.92 -9.89 2.46
N ALA A 98 -51.29 -11.03 2.73
CA ALA A 98 -50.45 -11.24 3.91
C ALA A 98 -48.94 -11.11 3.63
N THR A 99 -48.52 -11.37 2.40
CA THR A 99 -47.11 -11.61 2.07
C THR A 99 -46.79 -11.26 0.62
N VAL A 100 -45.61 -10.71 0.39
CA VAL A 100 -44.96 -10.70 -0.93
C VAL A 100 -44.00 -11.86 -1.01
N HIS A 101 -44.21 -12.72 -1.99
CA HIS A 101 -43.31 -13.81 -2.34
C HIS A 101 -42.50 -13.42 -3.57
N LEU A 102 -41.18 -13.44 -3.45
CA LEU A 102 -40.25 -13.25 -4.55
C LEU A 102 -39.56 -14.58 -4.83
N SER A 103 -39.43 -14.95 -6.10
CA SER A 103 -38.66 -16.11 -6.50
C SER A 103 -37.74 -15.79 -7.67
N TRP A 104 -36.56 -16.39 -7.70
CA TRP A 104 -35.57 -16.21 -8.75
C TRP A 104 -34.73 -17.47 -8.94
N SER A 105 -34.13 -17.56 -10.12
CA SER A 105 -33.13 -18.56 -10.48
C SER A 105 -31.72 -17.98 -10.32
N GLY A 106 -30.78 -18.83 -9.93
CA GLY A 106 -29.40 -18.44 -9.67
C GLY A 106 -28.49 -19.63 -9.37
N GLY A 107 -27.23 -19.34 -9.05
CA GLY A 107 -26.26 -20.33 -8.59
C GLY A 107 -26.48 -20.73 -7.13
N SER A 108 -25.56 -21.53 -6.59
CA SER A 108 -25.58 -21.98 -5.18
C SER A 108 -25.03 -20.95 -4.19
N GLU A 109 -24.72 -19.75 -4.65
CA GLU A 109 -24.19 -18.66 -3.83
C GLU A 109 -25.26 -17.91 -3.05
N ARG A 110 -24.83 -17.01 -2.18
CA ARG A 110 -25.76 -16.15 -1.45
C ARG A 110 -26.18 -14.97 -2.31
N TYR A 111 -27.46 -14.64 -2.21
CA TYR A 111 -28.07 -13.47 -2.80
C TYR A 111 -28.44 -12.47 -1.71
N SER A 112 -28.39 -11.19 -2.07
CA SER A 112 -28.88 -10.08 -1.27
C SER A 112 -30.14 -9.52 -1.91
N LEU A 113 -31.12 -9.18 -1.07
CA LEU A 113 -32.40 -8.62 -1.47
C LEU A 113 -32.54 -7.23 -0.87
N TYR A 114 -32.93 -6.27 -1.70
CA TYR A 114 -33.18 -4.90 -1.29
C TYR A 114 -34.57 -4.46 -1.72
N SER A 115 -35.26 -3.67 -0.89
CA SER A 115 -36.38 -2.85 -1.32
C SER A 115 -35.90 -1.43 -1.58
N VAL A 116 -36.32 -0.84 -2.69
CA VAL A 116 -36.00 0.54 -3.06
C VAL A 116 -37.30 1.32 -3.15
N ASP A 117 -37.45 2.35 -2.32
CA ASP A 117 -38.64 3.20 -2.32
C ASP A 117 -38.70 4.15 -3.53
N GLY A 118 -39.81 4.87 -3.69
CA GLY A 118 -40.00 5.83 -4.78
C GLY A 118 -39.03 7.02 -4.76
N GLN A 119 -38.33 7.23 -3.65
CA GLN A 119 -37.28 8.24 -3.48
C GLN A 119 -35.88 7.68 -3.79
N GLY A 120 -35.76 6.40 -4.11
CA GLY A 120 -34.51 5.74 -4.46
C GLY A 120 -33.69 5.25 -3.25
N LYS A 121 -34.27 5.24 -2.05
CA LYS A 121 -33.59 4.74 -0.86
C LYS A 121 -33.72 3.22 -0.80
N ALA A 122 -32.57 2.55 -0.81
CA ALA A 122 -32.49 1.10 -0.65
C ALA A 122 -32.47 0.69 0.82
N VAL A 123 -33.24 -0.34 1.16
CA VAL A 123 -33.26 -1.00 2.47
C VAL A 123 -32.94 -2.47 2.26
N ASP A 124 -32.02 -3.01 3.07
CA ASP A 124 -31.67 -4.43 3.02
C ASP A 124 -32.80 -5.29 3.61
N GLN A 125 -33.28 -6.24 2.82
CA GLN A 125 -34.35 -7.18 3.11
C GLN A 125 -33.86 -8.63 3.08
N SER A 126 -32.55 -8.85 3.07
CA SER A 126 -31.93 -10.18 2.94
C SER A 126 -32.31 -11.14 4.08
N VAL A 127 -32.80 -10.63 5.21
CA VAL A 127 -33.33 -11.43 6.34
C VAL A 127 -34.54 -12.30 5.95
N TRP A 128 -35.28 -11.91 4.91
CA TRP A 128 -36.47 -12.61 4.43
C TRP A 128 -36.18 -13.70 3.41
N ILE A 129 -34.92 -13.81 2.94
CA ILE A 129 -34.50 -14.86 2.01
C ILE A 129 -34.63 -16.22 2.69
N ARG A 130 -35.14 -17.19 1.93
CA ARG A 130 -35.28 -18.59 2.31
C ARG A 130 -34.61 -19.44 1.21
N GLY A 131 -33.72 -20.34 1.60
CA GLY A 131 -32.94 -21.12 0.64
C GLY A 131 -32.09 -20.24 -0.29
N ALA A 132 -31.99 -20.64 -1.56
CA ALA A 132 -31.10 -20.01 -2.55
C ALA A 132 -31.84 -19.10 -3.56
N GLY A 133 -33.17 -19.15 -3.62
CA GLY A 133 -33.94 -18.61 -4.75
C GLY A 133 -35.31 -18.04 -4.41
N GLU A 134 -35.62 -17.82 -3.13
CA GLU A 134 -36.91 -17.29 -2.73
C GLU A 134 -36.82 -16.38 -1.51
N ALA A 135 -37.77 -15.45 -1.38
CA ALA A 135 -37.92 -14.60 -0.22
C ALA A 135 -39.40 -14.37 0.09
N TRP A 136 -39.72 -14.36 1.38
CA TRP A 136 -41.08 -14.22 1.88
C TRP A 136 -41.14 -13.04 2.84
N ILE A 137 -41.71 -11.94 2.38
CA ILE A 137 -41.77 -10.68 3.14
C ILE A 137 -43.21 -10.46 3.64
N PRO A 138 -43.46 -10.48 4.96
CA PRO A 138 -44.78 -10.20 5.51
C PRO A 138 -45.22 -8.76 5.25
N ALA A 139 -46.45 -8.53 4.80
CA ALA A 139 -46.98 -7.18 4.60
C ALA A 139 -46.99 -6.36 5.90
N ALA A 140 -47.24 -7.02 7.03
CA ALA A 140 -47.26 -6.40 8.35
C ALA A 140 -45.88 -5.92 8.85
N SER A 141 -44.77 -6.25 8.18
CA SER A 141 -43.43 -5.83 8.62
C SER A 141 -43.10 -4.38 8.28
N GLY A 142 -43.88 -3.73 7.40
CA GLY A 142 -43.58 -2.38 6.91
C GLY A 142 -42.28 -2.29 6.11
N ALA A 143 -41.82 -3.40 5.53
CA ALA A 143 -40.54 -3.51 4.82
C ALA A 143 -40.55 -2.91 3.41
N TYR A 144 -41.74 -2.65 2.86
CA TYR A 144 -41.95 -2.13 1.52
C TYR A 144 -43.26 -1.33 1.46
N GLU A 145 -43.36 -0.47 0.45
CA GLU A 145 -44.55 0.30 0.10
C GLU A 145 -45.06 -0.14 -1.28
N SER A 146 -46.27 0.28 -1.67
CA SER A 146 -46.84 -0.07 -2.99
C SER A 146 -46.02 0.45 -4.18
N THR A 147 -45.19 1.48 -3.97
CA THR A 147 -44.30 2.05 -5.00
C THR A 147 -42.90 1.43 -4.98
N SER A 148 -42.64 0.45 -4.12
CA SER A 148 -41.31 -0.12 -3.95
C SER A 148 -40.92 -1.06 -5.09
N CYS A 149 -39.65 -1.01 -5.46
CA CYS A 149 -39.01 -1.99 -6.33
C CYS A 149 -38.08 -2.90 -5.52
N PHE A 150 -38.16 -4.21 -5.78
CA PHE A 150 -37.23 -5.17 -5.22
C PHE A 150 -36.05 -5.38 -6.17
N VAL A 151 -34.86 -5.42 -5.60
CA VAL A 151 -33.60 -5.72 -6.31
C VAL A 151 -32.97 -6.93 -5.67
N VAL A 152 -32.70 -7.96 -6.48
CA VAL A 152 -31.95 -9.15 -6.06
C VAL A 152 -30.63 -9.16 -6.82
N ARG A 153 -29.53 -9.39 -6.12
CA ARG A 153 -28.18 -9.52 -6.71
C ARG A 153 -27.30 -10.45 -5.88
N PRO A 154 -26.22 -11.03 -6.43
CA PRO A 154 -25.27 -11.80 -5.64
C PRO A 154 -24.69 -10.99 -4.47
N SER A 155 -24.59 -11.60 -3.29
CA SER A 155 -24.09 -10.93 -2.07
C SER A 155 -22.62 -10.55 -2.12
N SER A 156 -21.86 -11.11 -3.07
CA SER A 156 -20.47 -10.73 -3.34
C SER A 156 -20.35 -9.32 -3.94
N VAL A 157 -21.44 -8.75 -4.45
CA VAL A 157 -21.49 -7.39 -5.01
C VAL A 157 -21.74 -6.37 -3.91
N THR A 158 -20.72 -5.54 -3.61
CA THR A 158 -20.73 -4.58 -2.49
C THR A 158 -20.96 -3.12 -2.91
N GLY A 159 -21.35 -2.86 -4.16
CA GLY A 159 -21.63 -1.51 -4.67
C GLY A 159 -22.99 -0.94 -4.22
N GLY A 160 -23.28 0.32 -4.55
CA GLY A 160 -24.61 0.90 -4.35
C GLY A 160 -25.71 0.10 -5.06
N VAL A 161 -26.91 0.05 -4.49
CA VAL A 161 -28.07 -0.55 -5.15
C VAL A 161 -28.55 0.43 -6.21
N SER A 162 -28.54 0.00 -7.46
CA SER A 162 -29.04 0.78 -8.59
C SER A 162 -30.42 0.26 -9.02
N LEU A 163 -31.20 1.09 -9.70
CA LEU A 163 -32.41 0.66 -10.43
C LEU A 163 -32.20 0.72 -11.95
N GLY A 164 -31.05 1.23 -12.42
CA GLY A 164 -30.72 1.30 -13.84
C GLY A 164 -30.48 -0.10 -14.42
N SER A 165 -31.14 -0.44 -15.53
CA SER A 165 -31.09 -1.78 -16.12
C SER A 165 -29.67 -2.23 -16.47
N GLN A 166 -28.85 -1.33 -17.03
CA GLN A 166 -27.47 -1.62 -17.40
C GLN A 166 -26.62 -1.96 -16.18
N GLU A 167 -26.63 -1.07 -15.18
CA GLU A 167 -25.84 -1.25 -13.97
C GLU A 167 -26.28 -2.46 -13.15
N LEU A 168 -27.59 -2.76 -13.14
CA LEU A 168 -28.10 -3.98 -12.53
C LEU A 168 -27.57 -5.24 -13.23
N SER A 169 -27.60 -5.24 -14.57
CA SER A 169 -27.09 -6.36 -15.37
C SER A 169 -25.59 -6.55 -15.17
N ASP A 170 -24.81 -5.47 -15.07
CA ASP A 170 -23.38 -5.52 -14.80
C ASP A 170 -23.08 -6.08 -13.40
N GLN A 171 -24.00 -5.86 -12.45
CA GLN A 171 -23.98 -6.44 -11.10
C GLN A 171 -24.57 -7.87 -11.04
N GLY A 172 -25.03 -8.44 -12.15
CA GLY A 172 -25.70 -9.73 -12.18
C GLY A 172 -27.01 -9.76 -11.39
N GLY A 173 -27.66 -8.61 -11.22
CA GLY A 173 -28.92 -8.47 -10.49
C GLY A 173 -30.14 -8.32 -11.40
N GLN A 174 -31.32 -8.57 -10.84
CA GLN A 174 -32.61 -8.29 -11.45
C GLN A 174 -33.47 -7.44 -10.51
N ARG A 175 -34.40 -6.68 -11.12
CA ARG A 175 -35.37 -5.89 -10.39
C ARG A 175 -36.79 -6.24 -10.81
N ILE A 176 -37.71 -6.13 -9.86
CA ILE A 176 -39.14 -6.21 -10.11
C ILE A 176 -39.84 -5.20 -9.20
N CYS A 177 -40.78 -4.44 -9.76
CA CYS A 177 -41.52 -3.45 -8.99
C CYS A 177 -42.89 -4.00 -8.64
N LEU A 178 -43.43 -3.58 -7.50
CA LEU A 178 -44.84 -3.75 -7.23
C LEU A 178 -45.61 -2.92 -8.27
N ASP A 179 -46.54 -3.55 -8.96
CA ASP A 179 -47.42 -2.84 -9.88
C ASP A 179 -48.21 -1.80 -9.07
N GLY A 180 -48.07 -0.53 -9.45
CA GLY A 180 -48.81 0.60 -8.88
C GLY A 180 -50.20 0.73 -9.47
#